data_AF-A0A2L1UHZ8-F1
#
_entry.id   AF-A0A2L1UHZ8-F1
#
_cell.length_a   1.000
_cell.length_b   1.000
_cell.length_c   1.000
_cell.angle_alpha   90.00
_cell.angle_beta   90.00
_cell.angle_gamma   90.00
#
_symmetry.space_group_name_H-M   'P 1'
#
loop_
_entity.id
_entity.type
_entity.pdbx_description
1 polymer ?
#
loop_
_entity_poly.entity_id
_entity_poly.type
_entity_poly.pdbx_seq_one_letter_code
_entity_poly.pdbx_strand_id
1 'polypeptide(L)'
;MKEAYTLSEEILRSTEAMLKPGTIAESLYFNALEQAEAAGLSRHFMGYGQDQVKFLGHGIGLEIDEWPGLARGFRMELMPGMVLAIEPKFTFPGRGVVGIENSYLITEQGFEKLTLSREGLIHL
;
A
#
# COMPACT_ATOMS: atom_id res chain seq x y z
N MET A 1 9.82 14.98 -1.59
CA MET A 1 10.47 13.65 -1.53
C MET A 1 10.46 13.14 -0.09
N LYS A 2 11.10 13.81 0.89
CA LYS A 2 11.02 13.40 2.31
C LYS A 2 9.59 13.37 2.86
N GLU A 3 8.83 14.45 2.71
CA GLU A 3 7.41 14.51 3.14
C GLU A 3 6.55 13.42 2.49
N ALA A 4 6.75 13.16 1.20
CA ALA A 4 6.04 12.12 0.48
C ALA A 4 6.42 10.70 0.95
N TYR A 5 7.68 10.48 1.33
CA TYR A 5 8.11 9.24 1.95
C TYR A 5 7.45 9.08 3.33
N THR A 6 7.47 10.12 4.17
CA THR A 6 6.80 10.09 5.47
C THR A 6 5.32 9.77 5.32
N LEU A 7 4.63 10.39 4.35
CA LEU A 7 3.24 10.06 4.05
C LEU A 7 3.05 8.61 3.58
N SER A 8 3.99 8.06 2.80
CA SER A 8 3.92 6.64 2.40
C SER A 8 4.02 5.70 3.61
N GLU A 9 4.84 6.04 4.62
CA GLU A 9 4.91 5.29 5.88
C GLU A 9 3.62 5.45 6.69
N GLU A 10 3.06 6.65 6.77
CA GLU A 10 1.79 6.91 7.47
C GLU A 10 0.63 6.11 6.83
N ILE A 11 0.53 6.11 5.50
CA ILE A 11 -0.45 5.32 4.75
C ILE A 11 -0.25 3.83 5.03
N LEU A 12 1.00 3.35 5.03
CA LEU A 12 1.32 1.96 5.32
C LEU A 12 0.87 1.58 6.74
N ARG A 13 1.15 2.41 7.76
CA ARG A 13 0.69 2.17 9.15
C ARG A 13 -0.81 2.18 9.31
N SER A 14 -1.48 3.12 8.64
CA SER A 14 -2.93 3.18 8.63
C SER A 14 -3.53 1.93 7.97
N THR A 15 -2.90 1.44 6.91
CA THR A 15 -3.30 0.20 6.23
C THR A 15 -3.06 -1.03 7.10
N GLU A 16 -1.92 -1.13 7.78
CA GLU A 16 -1.59 -2.19 8.77
C GLU A 16 -2.69 -2.31 9.84
N ALA A 17 -3.21 -1.20 10.36
CA ALA A 17 -4.29 -1.20 11.36
C ALA A 17 -5.60 -1.83 10.85
N MET A 18 -5.75 -1.98 9.54
CA MET A 18 -6.91 -2.60 8.90
C MET A 18 -6.67 -4.06 8.48
N LEU A 19 -5.43 -4.59 8.54
CA LEU A 19 -5.11 -5.93 8.07
C LEU A 19 -5.57 -7.00 9.06
N LYS A 20 -6.79 -7.51 8.84
CA LYS A 20 -7.39 -8.61 9.59
C LYS A 20 -8.44 -9.33 8.74
N PRO A 21 -8.82 -10.56 9.12
CA PRO A 21 -9.90 -11.27 8.45
C PRO A 21 -11.19 -10.46 8.36
N GLY A 22 -11.87 -10.53 7.21
CA GLY A 22 -13.12 -9.82 6.94
C GLY A 22 -12.93 -8.37 6.44
N THR A 23 -11.72 -7.82 6.45
CA THR A 23 -11.47 -6.50 5.84
C THR A 23 -11.70 -6.59 4.33
N ILE A 24 -12.47 -5.66 3.76
CA ILE A 24 -12.74 -5.60 2.33
C ILE A 24 -11.52 -5.01 1.61
N ALA A 25 -10.97 -5.71 0.63
CA ALA A 25 -9.70 -5.32 -0.02
C ALA A 25 -9.71 -3.89 -0.59
N GLU A 26 -10.77 -3.47 -1.30
CA GLU A 26 -10.84 -2.11 -1.85
C GLU A 26 -10.85 -1.00 -0.77
N SER A 27 -11.25 -1.31 0.46
CA SER A 27 -11.25 -0.32 1.55
C SER A 27 -9.83 0.13 1.92
N LEU A 28 -8.83 -0.73 1.75
CA LEU A 28 -7.43 -0.39 1.98
C LEU A 28 -6.96 0.69 0.98
N TYR A 29 -7.31 0.50 -0.30
CA TYR A 29 -7.00 1.47 -1.35
C TYR A 29 -7.69 2.82 -1.11
N PHE A 30 -8.97 2.81 -0.71
CA PHE A 30 -9.70 4.06 -0.44
C PHE A 30 -9.15 4.79 0.79
N ASN A 31 -8.79 4.08 1.86
CA ASN A 31 -8.14 4.67 3.03
C ASN A 31 -6.80 5.35 2.68
N ALA A 32 -6.00 4.73 1.81
CA ALA A 32 -4.76 5.32 1.34
C ALA A 32 -5.01 6.57 0.46
N LEU A 33 -6.01 6.50 -0.43
CA LEU A 33 -6.38 7.61 -1.31
C LEU A 33 -6.86 8.83 -0.51
N GLU A 34 -7.68 8.62 0.53
CA GLU A 34 -8.17 9.69 1.41
C GLU A 34 -7.02 10.40 2.13
N GLN A 35 -6.03 9.67 2.63
CA GLN A 35 -4.84 10.26 3.25
C GLN A 35 -3.98 11.05 2.27
N ALA A 36 -3.79 10.52 1.04
CA ALA A 36 -3.10 11.25 -0.01
C ALA A 36 -3.83 12.55 -0.40
N GLU A 37 -5.16 12.55 -0.37
CA GLU A 37 -5.99 13.74 -0.59
C GLU A 37 -5.90 14.74 0.55
N ALA A 38 -6.02 14.30 1.80
CA ALA A 38 -5.87 15.15 2.97
C ALA A 38 -4.50 15.84 3.02
N ALA A 39 -3.45 15.16 2.55
CA ALA A 39 -2.10 15.72 2.45
C ALA A 39 -1.84 16.57 1.19
N GLY A 40 -2.83 16.72 0.29
CA GLY A 40 -2.70 17.48 -0.96
C GLY A 40 -1.78 16.83 -2.00
N LEU A 41 -1.55 15.52 -1.90
CA LEU A 41 -0.63 14.76 -2.75
C LEU A 41 -1.33 13.77 -3.71
N SER A 42 -2.67 13.79 -3.84
CA SER A 42 -3.42 12.86 -4.72
C SER A 42 -2.91 12.82 -6.16
N ARG A 43 -2.51 13.97 -6.73
CA ARG A 43 -1.99 14.03 -8.12
C ARG A 43 -0.66 13.30 -8.32
N HIS A 44 0.03 12.99 -7.22
CA HIS A 44 1.32 12.29 -7.20
C HIS A 44 1.18 10.86 -6.69
N PHE A 45 0.06 10.49 -6.08
CA PHE A 45 -0.14 9.18 -5.48
C PHE A 45 -0.36 8.13 -6.56
N MET A 46 0.41 7.03 -6.49
CA MET A 46 0.33 5.88 -7.38
C MET A 46 0.39 6.25 -8.87
N GLY A 47 1.31 7.16 -9.21
CA GLY A 47 1.58 7.64 -10.57
C GLY A 47 1.35 9.15 -10.72
N TYR A 48 1.42 9.65 -11.95
CA TYR A 48 1.17 11.07 -12.26
C TYR A 48 0.53 11.22 -13.63
N GLY A 49 -0.48 12.09 -13.74
CA GLY A 49 -1.15 12.36 -15.03
C GLY A 49 -1.82 11.10 -15.60
N GLN A 50 -1.47 10.72 -16.83
CA GLN A 50 -2.06 9.55 -17.51
C GLN A 50 -1.56 8.21 -16.94
N ASP A 51 -0.44 8.21 -16.22
CA ASP A 51 0.16 7.01 -15.63
C ASP A 51 -0.38 6.71 -14.22
N GLN A 52 -1.40 7.44 -13.74
CA GLN A 52 -2.01 7.16 -12.45
C GLN A 52 -2.81 5.86 -12.46
N VAL A 53 -2.48 4.97 -11.51
CA VAL A 53 -3.16 3.70 -11.30
C VAL A 53 -4.05 3.74 -10.06
N LYS A 54 -5.14 2.96 -10.09
CA LYS A 54 -6.11 2.87 -8.99
C LYS A 54 -5.81 1.67 -8.09
N PHE A 55 -4.60 1.63 -7.57
CA PHE A 55 -3.98 0.44 -6.99
C PHE A 55 -3.10 0.83 -5.80
N LEU A 56 -3.09 0.02 -4.74
CA LEU A 56 -2.24 0.18 -3.55
C LEU A 56 -1.27 -0.99 -3.36
N GLY A 57 -1.56 -2.14 -3.94
CA GLY A 57 -0.83 -3.38 -3.73
C GLY A 57 -1.64 -4.60 -4.17
N HIS A 58 -1.13 -5.79 -3.88
CA HIS A 58 -1.62 -7.05 -4.46
C HIS A 58 -1.31 -8.25 -3.56
N GLY A 59 -1.91 -9.40 -3.87
CA GLY A 59 -1.50 -10.67 -3.29
C GLY A 59 -0.15 -11.14 -3.87
N ILE A 60 0.61 -11.92 -3.10
CA ILE A 60 1.87 -12.54 -3.53
C ILE A 60 1.87 -14.03 -3.16
N GLY A 61 2.40 -14.87 -4.04
CA GLY A 61 2.55 -16.31 -3.80
C GLY A 61 3.43 -16.98 -4.85
N LEU A 62 2.82 -17.77 -5.73
CA LEU A 62 3.55 -18.36 -6.86
C LEU A 62 3.75 -17.32 -7.97
N GLU A 63 2.76 -16.46 -8.16
CA GLU A 63 2.86 -15.29 -9.02
C GLU A 63 3.31 -14.08 -8.19
N ILE A 64 3.98 -13.14 -8.87
CA ILE A 64 4.34 -11.87 -8.23
C ILE A 64 3.07 -11.08 -7.93
N ASP A 65 2.14 -11.00 -8.89
CA ASP A 65 0.87 -10.30 -8.76
C ASP A 65 -0.28 -11.30 -8.79
N GLU A 66 -0.84 -11.60 -7.62
CA GLU A 66 -2.00 -12.49 -7.47
C GLU A 66 -3.13 -11.83 -6.66
N TRP A 67 -4.24 -12.56 -6.48
CA TRP A 67 -5.38 -12.08 -5.71
C TRP A 67 -5.09 -12.07 -4.19
N PRO A 68 -5.65 -11.13 -3.42
CA PRO A 68 -6.50 -10.02 -3.87
C PRO A 68 -5.69 -8.83 -4.41
N GLY A 69 -6.19 -8.18 -5.45
CA GLY A 69 -5.77 -6.81 -5.76
C GLY A 69 -6.28 -5.83 -4.70
N LEU A 70 -5.44 -4.89 -4.27
CA LEU A 70 -5.81 -3.80 -3.36
C LEU A 70 -6.13 -2.56 -4.20
N ALA A 71 -7.30 -2.58 -4.83
CA ALA A 71 -7.70 -1.62 -5.84
C ALA A 71 -9.22 -1.42 -5.85
N ARG A 72 -9.69 -0.35 -6.49
CA ARG A 72 -11.13 -0.11 -6.69
C ARG A 72 -11.77 -1.30 -7.41
N GLY A 73 -12.87 -1.83 -6.87
CA GLY A 73 -13.64 -2.93 -7.46
C GLY A 73 -13.29 -4.31 -6.90
N PHE A 74 -12.22 -4.43 -6.11
CA PHE A 74 -11.82 -5.68 -5.46
C PHE A 74 -12.50 -5.78 -4.09
N ARG A 75 -13.68 -6.41 -4.07
CA ARG A 75 -14.57 -6.45 -2.89
C ARG A 75 -14.47 -7.70 -2.03
N MET A 76 -13.51 -8.57 -2.33
CA MET A 76 -13.31 -9.77 -1.52
C MET A 76 -12.78 -9.41 -0.13
N GLU A 77 -13.18 -10.22 0.84
CA GLU A 77 -12.66 -10.14 2.20
C GLU A 77 -11.26 -10.73 2.26
N LEU A 78 -10.41 -10.12 3.08
CA LEU A 78 -9.16 -10.73 3.49
C LEU A 78 -9.44 -11.97 4.32
N MET A 79 -8.72 -13.06 4.04
CA MET A 79 -8.82 -14.32 4.77
C MET A 79 -7.46 -14.72 5.36
N PRO A 80 -7.44 -15.45 6.48
CA PRO A 80 -6.21 -16.03 7.00
C PRO A 80 -5.48 -16.84 5.93
N GLY A 81 -4.15 -16.71 5.88
CA GLY A 81 -3.30 -17.36 4.88
C GLY A 81 -3.03 -16.53 3.62
N MET A 82 -3.77 -15.44 3.38
CA MET A 82 -3.43 -14.51 2.30
C MET A 82 -2.12 -13.78 2.60
N VAL A 83 -1.26 -13.63 1.59
CA VAL A 83 -0.05 -12.80 1.67
C VAL A 83 -0.20 -11.62 0.73
N LEU A 84 0.07 -10.41 1.22
CA LEU A 84 -0.14 -9.15 0.51
C LEU A 84 1.15 -8.34 0.44
N ALA A 85 1.45 -7.73 -0.70
CA ALA A 85 2.30 -6.54 -0.78
C ALA A 85 1.45 -5.28 -0.69
N ILE A 86 1.92 -4.32 0.11
CA ILE A 86 1.31 -2.99 0.28
C ILE A 86 2.39 -1.97 -0.01
N GLU A 87 2.16 -1.13 -1.02
CA GLU A 87 3.23 -0.37 -1.68
C GLU A 87 2.85 1.08 -2.02
N PRO A 88 2.47 1.91 -1.03
CA PRO A 88 2.16 3.32 -1.27
C PRO A 88 3.37 4.05 -1.87
N LYS A 89 3.21 4.58 -3.09
CA LYS A 89 4.24 5.25 -3.88
C LYS A 89 3.76 6.62 -4.37
N PHE A 90 4.69 7.57 -4.49
CA PHE A 90 4.46 8.91 -4.99
C PHE A 90 5.41 9.26 -6.13
N THR A 91 4.86 9.72 -7.25
CA THR A 91 5.61 10.04 -8.48
C THR A 91 5.70 11.55 -8.69
N PHE A 92 6.94 12.05 -8.82
CA PHE A 92 7.24 13.46 -9.08
C PHE A 92 7.95 13.60 -10.44
N PRO A 93 7.26 14.11 -11.49
CA PRO A 93 7.85 14.27 -12.81
C PRO A 93 9.18 15.03 -12.79
N GLY A 94 10.19 14.51 -13.49
CA GLY A 94 11.54 15.08 -13.54
C GLY A 94 12.37 14.93 -12.25
N ARG A 95 11.84 14.30 -11.19
CA ARG A 95 12.54 14.11 -9.91
C ARG A 95 12.64 12.64 -9.48
N GLY A 96 11.65 11.82 -9.81
CA GLY A 96 11.63 10.39 -9.50
C GLY A 96 10.41 9.94 -8.69
N VAL A 97 10.48 8.71 -8.19
CA VAL A 97 9.43 8.05 -7.41
C VAL A 97 9.96 7.78 -6.00
N VAL A 98 9.10 7.92 -5.00
CA VAL A 98 9.42 7.61 -3.61
C VAL A 98 8.25 6.89 -2.95
N GLY A 99 8.53 5.90 -2.12
CA GLY A 99 7.52 5.13 -1.42
C GLY A 99 8.16 4.08 -0.53
N ILE A 100 7.32 3.26 0.07
CA ILE A 100 7.70 2.10 0.86
C ILE A 100 6.85 0.92 0.43
N GLU A 101 7.41 -0.28 0.55
CA GLU A 101 6.71 -1.53 0.27
C GLU A 101 7.08 -2.57 1.31
N ASN A 102 6.05 -3.24 1.85
CA ASN A 102 6.22 -4.35 2.77
C ASN A 102 5.23 -5.47 2.41
N SER A 103 5.61 -6.68 2.79
CA SER A 103 4.77 -7.87 2.64
C SER A 103 4.22 -8.31 4.01
N TYR A 104 2.98 -8.79 4.00
CA TYR A 104 2.23 -9.16 5.19
C TYR A 104 1.47 -10.47 4.98
N LEU A 105 1.49 -11.35 5.97
CA LEU A 105 0.61 -12.52 6.06
C LEU A 105 -0.63 -12.15 6.88
N ILE A 106 -1.83 -12.37 6.35
CA ILE A 106 -3.07 -12.27 7.12
C ILE A 106 -3.18 -13.50 8.03
N THR A 107 -3.29 -13.27 9.32
CA THR A 107 -3.45 -14.31 10.34
C THR A 107 -4.91 -14.39 10.79
N GLU A 108 -5.25 -15.32 11.66
CA GLU A 108 -6.61 -15.45 12.20
C GLU A 108 -7.08 -14.24 13.02
N GLN A 109 -6.16 -13.44 13.57
CA GLN A 109 -6.48 -12.30 14.45
C GLN A 109 -6.01 -10.94 13.91
N GLY A 110 -5.30 -10.91 12.78
CA GLY A 110 -4.71 -9.69 12.26
C GLY A 110 -3.72 -9.99 11.14
N PHE A 111 -2.48 -9.54 11.32
CA PHE A 111 -1.41 -9.73 10.35
C PHE A 111 -0.07 -10.04 11.03
N GLU A 112 0.83 -10.66 10.26
CA GLU A 112 2.26 -10.76 10.54
C GLU A 112 3.02 -10.02 9.44
N LYS A 113 3.95 -9.15 9.82
CA LYS A 113 4.83 -8.46 8.86
C LYS A 113 5.99 -9.37 8.47
N LEU A 114 6.14 -9.63 7.17
CA LEU A 114 7.17 -10.51 6.63
C LEU A 114 8.45 -9.75 6.26
N THR A 115 8.34 -8.48 5.84
CA THR A 115 9.51 -7.65 5.52
C THR A 115 10.25 -7.23 6.79
N LEU A 116 11.52 -7.65 6.93
CA LEU A 116 12.34 -7.37 8.12
C LEU A 116 13.34 -6.21 7.93
N SER A 117 13.43 -5.67 6.71
CA SER A 117 14.30 -4.54 6.40
C SER A 117 13.91 -3.31 7.24
N ARG A 118 14.93 -2.54 7.64
CA ARG A 118 14.71 -1.28 8.35
C ARG A 118 13.94 -0.31 7.48
N GLU A 119 12.88 0.25 8.04
CA GLU A 119 12.11 1.33 7.44
C GLU A 119 12.72 2.68 7.84
N GLY A 120 12.37 3.72 7.09
CA GLY A 120 12.88 5.07 7.23
C GLY A 120 13.90 5.43 6.15
N LEU A 121 14.15 6.72 5.99
CA LEU A 121 15.20 7.22 5.09
C LEU A 121 16.58 6.89 5.66
N ILE A 122 17.37 6.14 4.88
CA ILE A 122 18.77 5.83 5.19
C ILE A 122 19.66 6.83 4.43
N HIS A 123 20.53 7.50 5.17
CA HIS A 123 21.58 8.34 4.61
C HIS A 123 22.85 7.48 4.50
N LEU A 124 23.29 7.23 3.26
CA LEU A 124 24.47 6.43 2.94
C LEU A 124 25.75 7.27 2.95
#